data_AF-Q6GWV8-F1
#
_entry.id   AF-Q6GWV8-F1
#
_cell.length_a   1.000
_cell.length_b   1.000
_cell.length_c   1.000
_cell.angle_alpha   90.00
_cell.angle_beta   90.00
_cell.angle_gamma   90.00
#
_symmetry.space_group_name_H-M   'P 1'
#
loop_
_entity.id
_entity.type
_entity.pdbx_description
1 polymer ?
#
loop_
_entity_poly.entity_id
_entity_poly.type
_entity_poly.pdbx_seq_one_letter_code
_entity_poly.pdbx_strand_id
1 'polypeptide(L)'
;QIEVDANEAIDADEPWRFYLYYTVIASDECSLENHTECPPDSNYFEVPGDIEIEIIDTNNKVPEPLTEKFNTTVNVWENATIGDEVVQLYSHDRD
;
A
#
# COMPACT_ATOMS: atom_id res chain seq x y z
N GLN A 1 1.03 -17.41 -12.40
CA GLN A 1 1.28 -16.76 -11.10
C GLN A 1 1.77 -15.36 -11.42
N ILE A 2 1.04 -14.32 -11.01
CA ILE A 2 1.53 -12.94 -11.10
C ILE A 2 2.50 -12.78 -9.93
N GLU A 3 3.77 -12.50 -10.22
CA GLU A 3 4.79 -12.26 -9.21
C GLU A 3 5.07 -10.76 -9.16
N VAL A 4 5.24 -10.23 -7.95
CA VAL A 4 5.53 -8.82 -7.73
C VAL A 4 7.04 -8.67 -7.59
N ASP A 5 7.64 -7.77 -8.37
CA ASP A 5 9.09 -7.70 -8.59
C ASP A 5 9.89 -7.11 -7.40
N ALA A 6 9.19 -6.62 -6.36
CA ALA A 6 9.82 -6.07 -5.16
C ALA A 6 8.92 -6.19 -3.92
N ASN A 7 9.53 -6.25 -2.74
CA ASN A 7 8.83 -6.06 -1.47
C ASN A 7 8.19 -4.66 -1.44
N GLU A 8 6.98 -4.55 -0.87
CA GLU A 8 6.21 -3.29 -0.76
C GLU A 8 5.89 -2.61 -2.10
N ALA A 9 5.95 -3.33 -3.22
CA ALA A 9 5.59 -2.79 -4.53
C ALA A 9 4.09 -2.41 -4.66
N ILE A 10 3.25 -2.93 -3.76
CA ILE A 10 1.85 -2.54 -3.58
C ILE A 10 1.70 -2.10 -2.12
N ASP A 11 1.35 -0.84 -1.91
CA ASP A 11 1.07 -0.25 -0.60
C ASP A 11 -0.45 -0.16 -0.42
N ALA A 12 -0.97 -0.79 0.64
CA ALA A 12 -2.39 -0.81 0.98
C ALA A 12 -2.85 0.44 1.72
N ASP A 13 -1.93 1.24 2.27
CA ASP A 13 -2.21 2.33 3.22
C ASP A 13 -2.35 3.67 2.54
N GLU A 14 -1.59 3.91 1.45
CA GLU A 14 -1.56 5.19 0.75
C GLU A 14 -1.69 5.07 -0.78
N PRO A 15 -2.88 5.30 -1.34
CA PRO A 15 -4.17 5.48 -0.67
C PRO A 15 -4.75 4.16 -0.14
N TRP A 16 -5.46 4.23 0.99
CA TRP A 16 -6.14 3.08 1.61
C TRP A 16 -6.97 2.25 0.62
N ARG A 17 -6.50 1.06 0.25
CA ARG A 17 -7.15 0.18 -0.75
C ARG A 17 -6.80 -1.28 -0.53
N PHE A 18 -7.81 -2.12 -0.64
CA PHE A 18 -7.67 -3.59 -0.52
C PHE A 18 -7.93 -4.35 -1.82
N TYR A 19 -8.35 -3.65 -2.88
CA TYR A 19 -8.72 -4.28 -4.14
C TYR A 19 -8.25 -3.44 -5.32
N LEU A 20 -7.69 -4.10 -6.33
CA LEU A 20 -7.39 -3.53 -7.64
C LEU A 20 -8.23 -4.25 -8.70
N TYR A 21 -8.81 -3.48 -9.61
CA TYR A 21 -9.63 -4.00 -10.70
C TYR A 21 -8.98 -3.62 -12.02
N TYR A 22 -8.70 -4.63 -12.84
CA TYR A 22 -8.10 -4.47 -14.16
C TYR A 22 -8.91 -5.21 -15.20
N THR A 23 -9.02 -4.63 -16.40
CA THR A 23 -9.48 -5.36 -17.58
C THR A 23 -8.25 -5.65 -18.43
N VAL A 24 -7.93 -6.93 -18.59
CA VAL A 24 -6.87 -7.40 -19.48
C VAL A 24 -7.48 -7.71 -20.84
N ILE A 25 -6.84 -7.23 -21.90
CA ILE A 25 -7.26 -7.49 -23.27
C ILE A 25 -6.26 -8.43 -23.91
N ALA A 26 -6.71 -9.63 -24.27
CA ALA A 26 -5.93 -10.54 -25.10
C ALA A 26 -6.22 -10.21 -26.56
N SER A 27 -5.19 -9.79 -27.30
CA SER A 27 -5.25 -9.52 -28.73
C SER A 27 -4.37 -10.52 -29.47
N ASP A 28 -4.81 -10.99 -30.63
CA ASP A 28 -3.99 -11.77 -31.58
C ASP A 28 -3.24 -10.89 -32.60
N GLU A 29 -3.35 -9.58 -32.46
CA GLU A 29 -2.61 -8.60 -33.25
C GLU A 29 -1.09 -8.72 -33.00
N CYS A 30 -0.31 -8.37 -34.02
CA CYS A 30 1.14 -8.32 -33.94
C CYS A 30 1.65 -7.41 -32.80
N SER A 31 2.50 -7.97 -31.93
CA SER A 31 3.01 -7.31 -30.71
C SER A 31 4.53 -7.06 -30.73
N LEU A 32 5.08 -6.56 -31.84
CA LEU A 32 6.49 -6.17 -31.91
C LEU A 32 6.75 -4.91 -31.05
N GLU A 33 7.96 -4.77 -30.50
CA GLU A 33 8.36 -3.58 -29.70
C GLU A 33 8.10 -2.27 -30.47
N ASN A 34 8.33 -2.29 -31.79
CA ASN A 34 7.92 -1.22 -32.68
C ASN A 34 6.65 -1.65 -33.44
N HIS A 35 5.50 -1.27 -32.91
CA HIS A 35 4.20 -1.61 -33.49
C HIS A 35 4.02 -1.10 -34.95
N THR A 36 4.78 -0.08 -35.37
CA THR A 36 4.74 0.41 -36.77
C THR A 36 5.38 -0.55 -37.77
N GLU A 37 6.14 -1.56 -37.30
CA GLU A 37 6.72 -2.61 -38.12
C GLU A 37 5.76 -3.81 -38.29
N CYS A 38 4.65 -3.81 -37.58
CA CYS A 38 3.63 -4.83 -37.74
C CYS A 38 2.94 -4.69 -39.10
N PRO A 39 2.77 -5.79 -39.86
CA PRO A 39 1.90 -5.80 -41.03
C PRO A 39 0.50 -5.32 -40.64
N PRO A 40 -0.19 -4.54 -41.49
CA PRO A 40 -1.57 -4.14 -41.22
C PRO A 40 -2.44 -5.38 -41.15
N ASP A 41 -3.01 -5.65 -39.98
CA ASP A 41 -3.98 -6.72 -39.78
C ASP A 41 -5.38 -6.11 -39.60
N SER A 42 -6.23 -6.29 -40.60
CA SER A 42 -7.61 -5.80 -40.52
C SER A 42 -8.54 -6.74 -39.75
N ASN A 43 -8.09 -7.97 -39.47
CA ASN A 43 -8.90 -9.05 -38.90
C ASN A 43 -8.23 -9.61 -37.65
N TYR A 44 -8.06 -8.76 -36.65
CA TYR A 44 -7.65 -9.17 -35.31
C TYR A 44 -8.86 -9.22 -34.38
N PHE A 45 -8.71 -9.94 -33.27
CA PHE A 45 -9.72 -10.12 -32.24
C PHE A 45 -9.18 -9.72 -30.89
N GLU A 46 -9.96 -8.92 -30.18
CA GLU A 46 -9.71 -8.56 -28.79
C GLU A 46 -10.72 -9.26 -27.90
N VAL A 47 -10.21 -9.97 -26.89
CA VAL A 47 -11.02 -10.61 -25.87
C VAL A 47 -10.71 -9.95 -24.53
N PRO A 48 -11.62 -9.15 -23.96
CA PRO A 48 -11.45 -8.58 -22.64
C PRO A 48 -11.71 -9.64 -21.55
N GLY A 49 -10.98 -9.56 -20.46
CA GLY A 49 -11.18 -10.33 -19.25
C GLY A 49 -10.92 -9.47 -18.02
N ASP A 50 -11.86 -9.48 -17.09
CA ASP A 50 -11.74 -8.72 -15.84
C ASP A 50 -10.99 -9.53 -14.78
N ILE A 51 -10.09 -8.86 -14.07
CA ILE A 51 -9.27 -9.41 -13.00
C ILE A 51 -9.45 -8.52 -11.76
N GLU A 52 -9.68 -9.17 -10.64
CA GLU A 52 -9.67 -8.56 -9.32
C GLU A 52 -8.45 -9.07 -8.55
N ILE A 53 -7.71 -8.16 -7.95
CA ILE A 53 -6.56 -8.45 -7.10
C ILE A 53 -6.88 -7.98 -5.69
N GLU A 54 -6.97 -8.91 -4.75
CA GLU A 54 -7.05 -8.63 -3.32
C GLU A 54 -5.64 -8.32 -2.77
N ILE A 55 -5.52 -7.22 -2.05
CA ILE A 55 -4.30 -6.81 -1.35
C ILE A 55 -4.43 -7.27 0.09
N ILE A 56 -3.56 -8.19 0.48
CA ILE A 56 -3.43 -8.60 1.88
C ILE A 56 -2.46 -7.63 2.53
N ASP A 57 -3.00 -6.79 3.40
CA ASP A 57 -2.19 -5.91 4.22
C ASP A 57 -1.38 -6.71 5.25
N THR A 58 -0.13 -6.30 5.42
CA THR A 58 0.84 -6.98 6.28
C THR A 58 1.41 -5.95 7.22
N ASN A 59 1.65 -6.32 8.49
CA ASN A 59 2.23 -5.40 9.47
C ASN A 59 3.66 -4.99 9.07
N ASN A 60 3.78 -3.96 8.23
CA ASN A 60 5.00 -3.50 7.61
C ASN A 60 5.30 -2.03 7.96
N LYS A 61 4.39 -1.35 8.67
CA LYS A 61 4.62 -0.02 9.21
C LYS A 61 5.05 -0.12 10.66
N VAL A 62 5.90 0.83 11.03
CA VAL A 62 6.36 0.96 12.42
C VAL A 62 5.48 1.99 13.12
N PRO A 63 5.07 1.75 14.38
CA PRO A 63 4.29 2.73 15.12
C PRO A 63 5.02 4.07 15.23
N GLU A 64 4.36 5.15 14.83
CA GLU A 64 4.88 6.50 14.88
C GLU A 64 4.42 7.21 16.17
N PRO A 65 5.33 7.87 16.91
CA PRO A 65 4.96 8.61 18.10
C PRO A 65 4.20 9.89 17.75
N LEU A 66 3.09 10.13 18.45
CA LEU A 66 2.31 11.36 18.38
C LEU A 66 3.00 12.49 19.17
N THR A 67 4.14 12.96 18.66
CA THR A 67 5.01 13.93 19.33
C THR A 67 4.34 15.27 19.64
N GLU A 68 3.33 15.65 18.87
CA GLU A 68 2.46 16.79 19.14
C GLU A 68 1.70 16.68 20.47
N LYS A 69 1.45 15.45 20.97
CA LYS A 69 0.88 15.21 22.30
C LYS A 69 1.92 15.24 23.42
N PHE A 70 3.21 15.38 23.10
CA PHE A 70 4.32 15.37 24.07
C PHE A 70 4.82 16.76 24.44
N ASN A 71 4.26 17.83 23.88
CA ASN A 71 4.61 19.20 24.24
C ASN A 71 3.95 19.64 25.57
N THR A 72 4.10 18.82 26.60
CA THR A 72 3.61 19.09 27.96
C THR A 72 4.74 18.92 28.97
N THR A 73 4.90 19.91 29.84
CA THR A 73 5.84 19.82 30.95
C THR A 73 5.15 19.11 32.11
N VAL A 74 5.67 17.93 32.48
CA VAL A 74 5.18 17.19 33.64
C VAL A 74 5.98 17.59 34.89
N ASN A 75 5.27 17.93 35.97
CA ASN A 75 5.88 18.22 37.26
C ASN A 75 5.75 17.00 38.17
N VAL A 76 6.88 16.50 38.68
CA VAL A 76 6.92 15.41 39.66
C VAL A 76 7.29 16.01 41.03
N TRP A 77 6.49 15.70 42.05
CA TRP A 77 6.68 16.23 43.40
C TRP A 77 7.64 15.36 44.23
N GLU A 78 8.32 15.96 45.22
CA GLU A 78 9.33 15.25 46.05
C GLU A 78 8.75 14.06 46.84
N ASN A 79 7.45 14.06 47.09
CA ASN A 79 6.73 12.99 47.78
C ASN A 79 6.05 11.99 46.83
N ALA A 80 6.39 12.01 45.53
CA ALA A 80 5.85 11.07 44.56
C ALA A 80 6.10 9.62 45.00
N THR A 81 5.07 8.80 44.91
CA THR A 81 5.09 7.41 45.37
C THR A 81 5.38 6.44 44.24
N ILE A 82 5.71 5.20 44.60
CA ILE A 82 5.95 4.14 43.62
C ILE A 82 4.64 3.88 42.87
N GLY A 83 4.67 4.10 41.55
CA GLY A 83 3.52 3.92 40.67
C GLY A 83 2.81 5.23 40.29
N ASP A 84 3.28 6.39 40.77
CA ASP A 84 2.74 7.67 40.31
C ASP A 84 2.99 7.84 38.80
N GLU A 85 1.92 8.11 38.07
CA GLU A 85 1.96 8.29 36.62
C GLU A 85 2.63 9.62 36.29
N VAL A 86 3.65 9.57 35.42
CA VAL A 86 4.39 10.76 34.97
C VAL A 86 3.83 11.26 33.65
N VAL A 87 3.88 10.43 32.62
CA VAL A 87 3.40 10.80 31.29
C VAL A 87 2.88 9.57 30.57
N GLN A 88 1.78 9.75 29.86
CA GLN A 88 1.27 8.75 28.93
C GLN A 88 1.77 9.06 27.53
N LEU A 89 2.43 8.09 26.91
CA LEU A 89 2.87 8.18 25.52
C LEU A 89 1.77 7.67 24.59
N TYR A 90 1.68 8.29 23.41
CA TYR A 90 0.72 7.94 22.38
C TYR A 90 1.48 7.69 21.08
N SER A 91 1.12 6.63 20.38
CA SER A 91 1.60 6.30 19.04
C SER A 91 0.41 5.90 18.17
N HIS A 92 0.57 6.00 16.86
CA HIS A 92 -0.34 5.40 15.89
C HIS A 92 0.44 4.48 14.96
N ASP A 93 -0.24 3.47 14.44
CA ASP A 93 0.28 2.61 13.39
C ASP A 93 -0.67 2.73 12.19
N ARG A 94 -0.15 2.57 10.98
CA ARG A 94 -0.95 2.69 9.75
C ARG A 94 -1.52 1.35 9.28
N ASP A 95 -0.98 0.24 9.81
CA ASP A 95 -1.51 -1.12 9.73
C ASP A 95 -2.75 -1.34 10.63
#